data_AF-A0A7R9W6Y6-F1
#
_entry.id   AF-A0A7R9W6Y6-F1
#
_cell.length_a   1.000
_cell.length_b   1.000
_cell.length_c   1.000
_cell.angle_alpha   90.00
_cell.angle_beta   90.00
_cell.angle_gamma   90.00
#
_symmetry.space_group_name_H-M   'P 1'
#
loop_
_entity.id
_entity.type
_entity.pdbx_description
1 polymer ?
#
loop_
_entity_poly.entity_id
_entity_poly.type
_entity_poly.pdbx_seq_one_letter_code
_entity_poly.pdbx_strand_id
1 'polypeptide(L)'
;RVEAERVRQRERSERLGLGGDDDNANARSAAVDAGNAAPASATSGSCGNGGNAAAKACNTCGGSFPTPALYRAHFRSDWHRYNVKLKMKGASSVSEREFELCDSDAFFDK
;
A
#
# COMPACT_ATOMS: atom_id res chain seq x y z
N ARG A 1 -31.07 -27.70 8.36
CA ARG A 1 -30.63 -26.28 8.27
C ARG A 1 -29.20 -26.17 7.73
N VAL A 2 -28.24 -26.92 8.30
CA VAL A 2 -26.82 -26.99 7.86
C VAL A 2 -26.61 -27.53 6.43
N GLU A 3 -27.37 -28.54 6.01
CA GLU A 3 -27.30 -29.11 4.65
C GLU A 3 -27.63 -28.10 3.55
N ALA A 4 -28.63 -27.24 3.78
CA ALA A 4 -29.04 -26.21 2.81
C ALA A 4 -28.02 -25.07 2.65
N GLU A 5 -27.10 -24.88 3.61
CA GLU A 5 -25.98 -23.94 3.48
C GLU A 5 -24.81 -24.54 2.71
N ARG A 6 -24.55 -25.85 2.89
CA ARG A 6 -23.49 -26.57 2.18
C ARG A 6 -23.73 -26.64 0.67
N VAL A 7 -24.98 -26.85 0.25
CA VAL A 7 -25.38 -26.81 -1.17
C VAL A 7 -25.11 -25.42 -1.76
N ARG A 8 -25.52 -24.35 -1.07
CA ARG A 8 -25.28 -22.96 -1.52
C ARG A 8 -23.78 -22.61 -1.56
N GLN A 9 -22.99 -23.14 -0.62
CA GLN A 9 -21.53 -22.97 -0.63
C GLN A 9 -20.89 -23.63 -1.86
N ARG A 10 -21.31 -24.86 -2.20
CA ARG A 10 -20.82 -25.59 -3.38
C ARG A 10 -21.18 -24.88 -4.68
N GLU A 11 -22.43 -24.48 -4.87
CA GLU A 11 -22.86 -23.76 -6.07
C GLU A 11 -22.11 -22.42 -6.25
N ARG A 12 -21.80 -21.75 -5.14
CA ARG A 12 -20.99 -20.51 -5.16
C ARG A 12 -19.55 -20.79 -5.54
N SER A 13 -18.93 -21.88 -5.06
CA SER A 13 -17.59 -22.26 -5.48
C SER A 13 -17.54 -22.67 -6.96
N GLU A 14 -18.55 -23.39 -7.46
CA GLU A 14 -18.62 -23.80 -8.87
C GLU A 14 -18.79 -22.61 -9.82
N ARG A 15 -19.62 -21.61 -9.45
CA ARG A 15 -19.78 -20.37 -10.25
C ARG A 15 -18.53 -19.49 -10.26
N LEU A 16 -17.68 -19.58 -9.24
CA LEU A 16 -16.47 -18.79 -9.14
C LEU A 16 -15.24 -19.52 -9.68
N GLY A 17 -15.37 -20.79 -10.09
CA GLY A 17 -14.28 -21.55 -10.70
C GLY A 17 -13.06 -21.74 -9.79
N LEU A 18 -13.21 -21.59 -8.48
CA LEU A 18 -12.15 -21.81 -7.49
C LEU A 18 -12.21 -23.26 -7.01
N GLY A 19 -12.04 -24.19 -7.94
CA GLY A 19 -11.74 -25.59 -7.61
C GLY A 19 -10.26 -25.67 -7.26
N GLY A 20 -9.95 -26.06 -6.02
CA GLY A 20 -8.60 -26.08 -5.50
C GLY A 20 -7.66 -27.07 -6.20
N ASP A 21 -6.44 -26.61 -6.41
CA ASP A 21 -5.23 -27.39 -6.68
C ASP A 21 -4.27 -27.24 -5.48
N ASP A 22 -4.60 -27.93 -4.37
CA ASP A 22 -3.63 -28.21 -3.31
C ASP A 22 -2.81 -29.47 -3.70
N ASP A 23 -1.88 -29.32 -4.64
CA ASP A 23 -0.83 -30.31 -4.91
C ASP A 23 0.53 -29.79 -4.41
N ASN A 24 0.62 -29.83 -3.09
CA ASN A 24 1.85 -30.01 -2.32
C ASN A 24 2.72 -31.14 -2.91
N ALA A 25 3.94 -30.82 -3.39
CA ALA A 25 5.15 -31.65 -3.17
C ALA A 25 6.43 -31.07 -3.83
N ASN A 26 7.54 -31.22 -3.09
CA ASN A 26 8.91 -31.50 -3.56
C ASN A 26 9.78 -30.27 -3.92
N ALA A 27 10.54 -29.70 -2.98
CA ALA A 27 11.83 -30.14 -2.42
C ALA A 27 13.07 -29.96 -3.34
N ARG A 28 14.15 -29.48 -2.70
CA ARG A 28 15.60 -29.53 -3.04
C ARG A 28 16.07 -28.57 -4.15
N SER A 29 17.11 -27.73 -3.98
CA SER A 29 18.46 -27.97 -3.44
C SER A 29 19.03 -26.65 -2.88
N ALA A 30 19.66 -26.57 -1.72
CA ALA A 30 20.97 -27.13 -1.34
C ALA A 30 22.16 -26.59 -2.17
N ALA A 31 22.97 -25.76 -1.49
CA ALA A 31 24.39 -25.41 -1.71
C ALA A 31 24.77 -24.49 -2.89
N VAL A 32 25.35 -23.33 -2.57
CA VAL A 32 26.76 -22.92 -2.82
C VAL A 32 27.03 -21.69 -1.94
N ASP A 33 27.79 -21.83 -0.86
CA ASP A 33 29.26 -21.78 -0.75
C ASP A 33 29.77 -20.37 -0.42
N ALA A 34 30.65 -20.34 0.58
CA ALA A 34 31.18 -19.15 1.21
C ALA A 34 32.41 -18.64 0.47
N GLY A 35 32.56 -17.31 0.39
CA GLY A 35 33.90 -16.73 0.43
C GLY A 35 34.24 -15.73 -0.68
N ASN A 36 34.38 -14.48 -0.21
CA ASN A 36 35.57 -13.65 -0.36
C ASN A 36 35.48 -12.41 -1.28
N ALA A 37 36.06 -11.35 -0.73
CA ALA A 37 35.99 -9.97 -1.15
C ALA A 37 36.89 -9.64 -2.35
N ALA A 38 36.40 -8.76 -3.22
CA ALA A 38 37.15 -7.68 -3.86
C ALA A 38 36.17 -6.66 -4.48
N PRO A 39 36.26 -5.36 -4.18
CA PRO A 39 35.50 -4.31 -4.86
C PRO A 39 36.32 -3.78 -6.03
N ALA A 40 36.01 -4.23 -7.25
CA ALA A 40 36.57 -3.65 -8.47
C ALA A 40 35.43 -3.38 -9.46
N SER A 41 35.06 -2.11 -9.45
CA SER A 41 34.42 -1.29 -10.47
C SER A 41 34.02 -1.92 -11.81
N ALA A 42 32.78 -1.57 -12.17
CA ALA A 42 32.29 -1.17 -13.49
C ALA A 42 31.33 -2.15 -14.16
N THR A 43 30.03 -1.82 -14.10
CA THR A 43 29.29 -1.39 -15.31
C THR A 43 27.82 -1.14 -14.99
N SER A 44 27.44 0.13 -15.11
CA SER A 44 26.17 0.63 -15.65
C SER A 44 24.87 -0.11 -15.31
N GLY A 45 24.30 0.24 -14.16
CA GLY A 45 22.85 0.23 -13.95
C GLY A 45 22.28 1.64 -14.14
N SER A 46 22.07 2.01 -15.40
CA SER A 46 21.20 3.09 -15.90
C SER A 46 21.07 4.36 -15.04
N CYS A 47 21.81 5.38 -15.47
CA CYS A 47 21.47 6.81 -15.42
C CYS A 47 20.09 7.14 -14.83
N GLY A 48 20.11 7.91 -13.73
CA GLY A 48 18.96 8.72 -13.39
C GLY A 48 18.68 9.68 -14.54
N ASN A 49 17.46 9.65 -15.07
CA ASN A 49 16.84 10.87 -15.54
C ASN A 49 15.32 10.76 -15.63
N GLY A 50 14.65 11.61 -14.86
CA GLY A 50 13.79 12.60 -15.50
C GLY A 50 12.46 12.12 -16.08
N GLY A 51 11.89 11.03 -15.59
CA GLY A 51 10.46 10.81 -15.76
C GLY A 51 9.73 11.84 -14.92
N ASN A 52 9.53 13.06 -15.47
CA ASN A 52 8.73 14.17 -14.93
C ASN A 52 7.97 13.70 -13.69
N ALA A 53 8.58 13.87 -12.51
CA ALA A 53 7.90 13.54 -11.26
C ALA A 53 6.89 14.66 -11.05
N ALA A 54 5.87 14.68 -11.90
CA ALA A 54 4.73 15.56 -11.79
C ALA A 54 4.25 15.34 -10.36
N ALA A 55 4.36 16.42 -9.58
CA ALA A 55 4.11 16.38 -8.15
C ALA A 55 2.78 15.65 -7.95
N LYS A 56 2.85 14.52 -7.25
CA LYS A 56 1.67 13.66 -7.10
C LYS A 56 0.80 14.35 -6.08
N ALA A 57 -0.42 14.71 -6.46
CA ALA A 57 -1.38 15.30 -5.56
C ALA A 57 -2.32 14.23 -4.99
N CYS A 58 -2.70 14.36 -3.73
CA CYS A 58 -3.73 13.51 -3.14
C CYS A 58 -5.12 14.11 -3.40
N ASN A 59 -5.97 13.43 -4.15
CA ASN A 59 -7.32 13.94 -4.47
C ASN A 59 -8.20 14.18 -3.24
N THR A 60 -7.93 13.51 -2.12
CA THR A 60 -8.72 13.69 -0.89
C THR A 60 -8.20 14.83 -0.04
N CYS A 61 -6.89 15.06 -0.02
CA CYS A 61 -6.25 16.02 0.88
C CYS A 61 -5.81 17.31 0.16
N GLY A 62 -5.73 17.31 -1.17
CA GLY A 62 -5.26 18.45 -1.96
C GLY A 62 -3.76 18.74 -1.86
N GLY A 63 -3.00 17.96 -1.07
CA GLY A 63 -1.57 18.13 -0.89
C GLY A 63 -0.78 17.73 -2.12
N SER A 64 0.24 18.51 -2.45
CA SER A 64 1.14 18.29 -3.58
C SER A 64 2.48 17.73 -3.09
N PHE A 65 2.84 16.53 -3.54
CA PHE A 65 4.04 15.84 -3.09
C PHE A 65 5.11 15.83 -4.19
N PRO A 66 6.32 16.34 -3.92
CA PRO A 66 7.37 16.44 -4.93
C PRO A 66 7.98 15.08 -5.30
N THR A 67 7.83 14.08 -4.43
CA THR A 67 8.35 12.73 -4.67
C THR A 67 7.28 11.66 -4.47
N PRO A 68 7.32 10.55 -5.25
CA PRO A 68 6.43 9.41 -5.03
C PRO A 68 6.58 8.76 -3.65
N ALA A 69 7.77 8.84 -3.04
CA ALA A 69 8.02 8.35 -1.69
C ALA A 69 7.19 9.12 -0.64
N LEU A 70 7.20 10.46 -0.72
CA LEU A 70 6.38 11.32 0.15
C LEU A 70 4.89 11.10 -0.09
N TYR A 71 4.46 10.96 -1.35
CA TYR A 71 3.07 10.65 -1.67
C TYR A 71 2.60 9.35 -1.01
N ARG A 72 3.43 8.30 -1.02
CA ARG A 72 3.11 7.02 -0.37
C ARG A 72 3.15 7.12 1.16
N ALA A 73 4.07 7.90 1.71
CA ALA A 73 4.15 8.16 3.15
C ALA A 73 2.94 8.94 3.65
N HIS A 74 2.41 9.88 2.86
CA HIS A 74 1.23 10.67 3.21
C HIS A 74 0.00 9.81 3.53
N PHE A 75 -0.24 8.71 2.83
CA PHE A 75 -1.38 7.83 3.16
C PHE A 75 -1.34 7.25 4.58
N ARG A 76 -0.16 7.20 5.21
CA ARG A 76 0.03 6.78 6.60
C ARG A 76 0.05 7.95 7.59
N SER A 77 0.05 9.20 7.11
CA SER A 77 0.04 10.39 7.96
C SER A 77 -1.32 10.63 8.60
N ASP A 78 -1.30 11.31 9.74
CA ASP A 78 -2.51 11.66 10.48
C ASP A 78 -3.39 12.67 9.75
N TRP A 79 -2.79 13.56 8.95
CA TRP A 79 -3.53 14.47 8.07
C TRP A 79 -4.42 13.73 7.06
N HIS A 80 -3.90 12.67 6.42
CA HIS A 80 -4.69 11.85 5.50
C HIS A 80 -5.86 11.17 6.22
N ARG A 81 -5.58 10.55 7.36
CA ARG A 81 -6.59 9.85 8.18
C ARG A 81 -7.66 10.81 8.67
N TYR A 82 -7.29 12.02 9.05
CA TYR A 82 -8.20 13.08 9.46
C TYR A 82 -9.14 13.48 8.33
N ASN A 83 -8.61 13.76 7.13
CA ASN A 83 -9.40 14.13 5.97
C ASN A 83 -10.34 13.02 5.50
N VAL A 84 -9.91 11.75 5.55
CA VAL A 84 -10.79 10.61 5.28
C VAL A 84 -11.94 10.57 6.28
N LYS A 85 -11.66 10.76 7.57
CA LYS A 85 -12.68 10.77 8.63
C LYS A 85 -13.65 11.94 8.50
N LEU A 86 -13.17 13.13 8.13
CA LEU A 86 -14.03 14.29 7.80
C LEU A 86 -14.96 13.98 6.64
N LYS A 87 -14.42 13.41 5.55
CA LYS A 87 -15.21 13.07 4.36
C LYS A 87 -16.28 12.02 4.66
N MET A 88 -15.99 11.04 5.51
CA MET A 88 -16.97 10.07 6.00
C MET A 88 -18.06 10.69 6.87
N LYS A 89 -17.77 11.80 7.56
CA LYS A 89 -18.73 12.60 8.33
C LYS A 89 -19.51 13.60 7.46
N GLY A 90 -19.22 13.68 6.16
CA GLY A 90 -19.83 14.67 5.25
C GLY A 90 -19.25 16.08 5.37
N ALA A 91 -18.11 16.24 6.05
CA ALA A 91 -17.41 17.52 6.15
C ALA A 91 -16.35 17.67 5.04
N SER A 92 -16.01 18.92 4.72
CA SER A 92 -14.95 19.26 3.77
C SER A 92 -13.58 18.79 4.27
N SER A 93 -12.71 18.38 3.35
CA SER A 93 -11.31 18.14 3.69
C SER A 93 -10.61 19.46 4.03
N VAL A 94 -9.67 19.38 4.98
CA VAL A 94 -8.82 20.49 5.40
C VAL A 94 -7.47 20.42 4.68
N SER A 95 -6.91 21.60 4.39
CA SER A 95 -5.55 21.72 3.90
C SER A 95 -4.54 21.38 5.01
N GLU A 96 -3.28 21.16 4.61
CA GLU A 96 -2.18 20.85 5.55
C GLU A 96 -1.99 21.99 6.58
N ARG A 97 -2.02 23.24 6.11
CA ARG A 97 -1.94 24.42 6.98
C ARG A 97 -3.08 24.47 8.01
N GLU A 98 -4.30 24.16 7.59
CA GLU A 98 -5.44 24.15 8.52
C GLU A 98 -5.34 23.00 9.53
N PHE A 99 -4.82 21.85 9.10
CA PHE A 99 -4.56 20.72 9.99
C PHE A 99 -3.47 21.03 11.02
N GLU A 100 -2.40 21.73 10.64
CA GLU A 100 -1.34 22.18 11.57
C GLU A 100 -1.86 23.18 12.61
N LEU A 101 -2.81 24.04 12.23
CA LEU A 101 -3.43 25.00 13.15
C LEU A 101 -4.46 24.34 14.08
N CYS A 102 -5.06 23.24 13.65
CA CYS A 102 -6.05 22.51 14.42
C CYS A 102 -5.33 21.41 15.20
N ASP A 103 -4.77 21.76 16.36
CA ASP A 103 -4.01 20.91 17.29
C ASP A 103 -4.32 19.41 17.10
N SER A 104 -3.51 18.77 16.24
CA SER A 104 -3.87 17.42 15.76
C SER A 104 -3.85 16.41 16.90
N ASP A 105 -3.04 16.66 17.94
CA ASP A 105 -2.91 15.84 19.15
C ASP A 105 -4.23 15.68 19.91
N ALA A 106 -4.99 16.77 20.07
CA ALA A 106 -6.25 16.77 20.83
C ALA A 106 -7.34 15.87 20.19
N PHE A 107 -7.18 15.51 18.92
CA PHE A 107 -8.13 14.68 18.18
C PHE A 107 -7.81 13.18 18.22
N PHE A 108 -6.54 12.79 18.42
CA PHE A 108 -6.11 11.39 18.43
C PHE A 108 -6.00 10.78 19.85
N ASP A 109 -6.17 11.59 20.89
CA ASP A 109 -6.19 11.22 22.32
C ASP A 109 -7.46 10.43 22.77
N LYS A 110 -7.94 9.48 21.96
CA LYS A 110 -9.07 8.59 22.32
C LYS A 110 -8.82 7.13 22.02
#